data_AF-B4HU14-F1
#
_entry.id   AF-B4HU14-F1
#
_cell.length_a   1.000
_cell.length_b   1.000
_cell.length_c   1.000
_cell.angle_alpha   90.00
_cell.angle_beta   90.00
_cell.angle_gamma   90.00
#
_symmetry.space_group_name_H-M   'P 1'
#
loop_
_entity.id
_entity.type
_entity.pdbx_description
1 polymer ?
#
loop_
_entity_poly.entity_id
_entity_poly.type
_entity_poly.pdbx_seq_one_letter_code
_entity_poly.pdbx_strand_id
1 'polypeptide(L)'
;MKKSSTLTTTTSMPASPTLSAQTLSASKISLNSSRCGSAGSGCGSASGSMRSACQSPVRPGSGCVDAIKAKREEIEMDTLLEKAKFYTSVCLGTTAILSVFTFLFLIPFVVDPAISTIIADYDPVPVTCIVIDHIYAEGIKNCSWSSCREGCTSSLTKCHQLFVNYTRIPFSEWERNPRDLDTVNWDVSYTKFLINSEGCGYPPTTNCSIFARQYGFSHIGEPFPCYYSRAYPEVVIGRYSWENNLYHLILSLIIPNVLFAISIGVLSYWYCPCCEKACNKSSRVYAEKFPTKEDKLLCHSDEDDDMEY
;
A
#
# COMPACT_ATOMS: atom_id res chain seq x y z
N MET A 1 -66.91 12.82 -0.21
CA MET A 1 -67.39 11.45 -0.56
C MET A 1 -66.41 10.92 -1.60
N LYS A 2 -65.59 9.86 -1.48
CA LYS A 2 -65.53 8.59 -0.72
C LYS A 2 -64.03 8.38 -0.32
N LYS A 3 -63.66 8.09 0.94
CA LYS A 3 -63.25 6.77 1.52
C LYS A 3 -62.63 5.79 0.51
N SER A 4 -61.63 4.94 0.78
CA SER A 4 -60.61 4.67 1.81
C SER A 4 -60.10 3.26 1.46
N SER A 5 -58.80 2.95 1.61
CA SER A 5 -58.14 1.63 1.83
C SER A 5 -56.68 1.79 1.36
N THR A 6 -55.68 1.99 2.21
CA THR A 6 -55.05 1.06 3.18
C THR A 6 -54.71 -0.30 2.56
N LEU A 7 -53.45 -0.45 2.14
CA LEU A 7 -52.81 -1.75 2.03
C LEU A 7 -51.37 -1.64 2.52
N THR A 8 -51.17 -2.21 3.70
CA THR A 8 -49.92 -2.41 4.41
C THR A 8 -49.19 -3.58 3.78
N THR A 9 -47.98 -3.37 3.24
CA THR A 9 -47.08 -4.46 2.87
C THR A 9 -45.73 -4.20 3.51
N THR A 10 -45.55 -4.83 4.67
CA THR A 10 -44.28 -5.11 5.31
C THR A 10 -43.52 -6.15 4.47
N THR A 11 -42.36 -5.78 3.96
CA THR A 11 -41.37 -6.76 3.49
C THR A 11 -39.98 -6.36 3.94
N SER A 12 -39.42 -7.26 4.71
CA SER A 12 -38.17 -7.25 5.46
C SER A 12 -36.92 -7.10 4.59
N MET A 13 -35.96 -6.34 5.11
CA MET A 13 -34.55 -6.32 4.68
C MET A 13 -33.88 -7.69 4.86
N PRO A 14 -32.95 -8.09 3.97
CA PRO A 14 -31.87 -8.99 4.34
C PRO A 14 -30.65 -8.18 4.80
N ALA A 15 -30.20 -8.51 6.00
CA ALA A 15 -29.04 -7.96 6.69
C ALA A 15 -27.72 -8.44 6.08
N SER A 16 -26.69 -7.63 6.27
CA SER A 16 -25.27 -7.88 6.05
C SER A 16 -24.77 -9.20 6.68
N PRO A 17 -23.71 -9.84 6.15
CA PRO A 17 -22.91 -10.76 6.94
C PRO A 17 -21.91 -9.98 7.81
N THR A 18 -22.19 -9.95 9.11
CA THR A 18 -21.28 -9.51 10.16
C THR A 18 -20.22 -10.58 10.41
N LEU A 19 -18.95 -10.18 10.50
CA LEU A 19 -17.85 -10.97 11.05
C LEU A 19 -18.23 -11.46 12.47
N SER A 20 -18.28 -12.77 12.68
CA SER A 20 -18.26 -13.36 14.01
C SER A 20 -16.89 -13.95 14.30
N ALA A 21 -16.12 -13.25 15.13
CA ALA A 21 -15.00 -13.79 15.86
C ALA A 21 -15.51 -14.75 16.94
N GLN A 22 -14.98 -15.98 16.96
CA GLN A 22 -15.07 -16.85 18.13
C GLN A 22 -13.67 -17.11 18.67
N THR A 23 -13.57 -16.71 19.93
CA THR A 23 -12.52 -16.87 20.92
C THR A 23 -12.24 -18.34 21.23
N LEU A 24 -10.95 -18.69 21.32
CA LEU A 24 -10.48 -19.72 22.24
C LEU A 24 -9.27 -19.16 23.01
N SER A 25 -9.48 -19.05 24.31
CA SER A 25 -8.58 -18.47 25.30
C SER A 25 -7.31 -19.29 25.51
N ALA A 26 -6.22 -18.53 25.65
CA ALA A 26 -5.17 -18.62 26.65
C ALA A 26 -4.50 -19.99 26.92
N SER A 27 -3.18 -20.01 26.75
CA SER A 27 -2.29 -20.26 27.89
C SER A 27 -0.94 -19.57 27.71
N LYS A 28 -0.57 -18.86 28.79
CA LYS A 28 0.63 -18.07 29.00
C LYS A 28 1.89 -18.93 28.87
N ILE A 29 2.92 -18.44 28.19
CA ILE A 29 4.29 -18.88 28.46
C ILE A 29 5.04 -17.69 29.07
N SER A 30 5.29 -17.85 30.37
CA SER A 30 6.07 -16.96 31.20
C SER A 30 7.51 -16.95 30.72
N LEU A 31 8.04 -15.75 30.47
CA LEU A 31 9.48 -15.49 30.51
C LEU A 31 9.96 -15.76 31.93
N ASN A 32 11.02 -16.57 32.07
CA ASN A 32 11.95 -16.39 33.19
C ASN A 32 13.39 -16.52 32.70
N SER A 33 14.17 -15.51 33.09
CA SER A 33 15.56 -15.31 32.77
C SER A 33 16.48 -16.27 33.53
N SER A 34 17.70 -16.45 33.03
CA SER A 34 18.98 -16.41 33.77
C SER A 34 20.00 -17.31 33.07
N ARG A 35 21.31 -17.09 33.05
CA ARG A 35 22.20 -15.92 33.09
C ARG A 35 23.58 -16.52 32.74
N CYS A 36 24.43 -15.75 32.08
CA CYS A 36 25.83 -16.07 31.82
C CYS A 36 26.65 -16.20 33.12
N GLY A 37 27.77 -16.94 33.04
CA GLY A 37 28.90 -16.92 33.98
C GLY A 37 29.67 -18.24 33.97
N SER A 38 30.79 -18.39 33.24
CA SER A 38 32.18 -18.00 33.57
C SER A 38 33.00 -19.11 34.25
N ALA A 39 33.94 -19.68 33.51
CA ALA A 39 35.27 -20.20 33.91
C ALA A 39 35.90 -20.79 32.61
N GLY A 40 37.12 -20.54 32.17
CA GLY A 40 38.35 -20.14 32.83
C GLY A 40 39.46 -21.08 32.32
N SER A 41 40.31 -20.56 31.41
CA SER A 41 41.75 -20.86 31.24
C SER A 41 42.27 -22.31 31.15
N GLY A 42 43.04 -22.61 30.09
CA GLY A 42 43.96 -23.75 30.07
C GLY A 42 44.54 -24.08 28.69
N CYS A 43 45.59 -23.35 28.29
CA CYS A 43 46.47 -23.69 27.18
C CYS A 43 47.47 -24.80 27.59
N GLY A 44 47.71 -25.77 26.70
CA GLY A 44 48.70 -26.83 26.91
C GLY A 44 48.92 -27.67 25.64
N SER A 45 50.16 -27.66 25.15
CA SER A 45 50.62 -28.20 23.88
C SER A 45 50.84 -29.73 23.86
N ALA A 46 51.02 -30.22 22.63
CA ALA A 46 51.96 -31.27 22.20
C ALA A 46 51.44 -32.70 21.96
N SER A 47 51.50 -33.05 20.66
CA SER A 47 51.99 -34.29 20.03
C SER A 47 51.90 -35.62 20.77
N GLY A 48 51.20 -36.56 20.15
CA GLY A 48 51.32 -37.99 20.43
C GLY A 48 50.62 -38.83 19.37
N SER A 49 51.42 -39.43 18.49
CA SER A 49 51.00 -40.34 17.43
C SER A 49 50.46 -41.66 17.98
N MET A 50 49.77 -42.40 17.08
CA MET A 50 49.55 -43.85 17.07
C MET A 50 48.25 -44.42 17.67
N ARG A 51 47.48 -44.99 16.72
CA ARG A 51 46.90 -46.34 16.72
C ARG A 51 45.50 -46.53 17.31
N SER A 52 44.59 -46.80 16.37
CA SER A 52 43.67 -47.95 16.33
C SER A 52 43.74 -48.87 17.56
N ALA A 53 42.66 -48.89 18.32
CA ALA A 53 42.24 -50.03 19.11
C ALA A 53 40.72 -50.00 19.24
N CYS A 54 40.04 -50.67 18.31
CA CYS A 54 38.74 -51.25 18.61
C CYS A 54 38.94 -52.29 19.72
N GLN A 55 38.36 -52.07 20.90
CA GLN A 55 38.11 -53.15 21.85
C GLN A 55 36.86 -52.85 22.70
N SER A 56 35.84 -53.65 22.43
CA SER A 56 34.52 -53.67 23.06
C SER A 56 34.57 -54.13 24.54
N PRO A 57 33.46 -53.97 25.29
CA PRO A 57 32.56 -55.12 25.39
C PRO A 57 31.10 -54.74 25.09
N VAL A 58 30.49 -55.57 24.26
CA VAL A 58 29.07 -55.54 23.91
C VAL A 58 28.22 -55.73 25.18
N ARG A 59 27.45 -54.69 25.57
CA ARG A 59 26.09 -54.91 26.09
C ARG A 59 25.15 -54.94 24.88
N PRO A 60 24.42 -56.03 24.62
CA PRO A 60 23.52 -56.09 23.49
C PRO A 60 22.27 -55.29 23.84
N GLY A 61 22.09 -54.12 23.20
CA GLY A 61 20.74 -53.53 23.09
C GLY A 61 20.56 -52.05 23.41
N SER A 62 21.57 -51.24 23.79
CA SER A 62 21.34 -49.81 24.08
C SER A 62 21.78 -48.87 22.94
N GLY A 63 23.01 -49.00 22.43
CA GLY A 63 23.54 -48.04 21.44
C GLY A 63 22.89 -48.09 20.06
N CYS A 64 22.42 -49.26 19.62
CA CYS A 64 21.66 -49.36 18.36
C CYS A 64 20.28 -48.71 18.48
N VAL A 65 19.66 -48.72 19.67
CA VAL A 65 18.30 -48.19 19.88
C VAL A 65 18.33 -46.66 19.84
N ASP A 66 19.35 -46.04 20.45
CA ASP A 66 19.54 -44.58 20.39
C ASP A 66 19.90 -44.10 18.97
N ALA A 67 20.72 -44.86 18.24
CA ALA A 67 21.03 -44.56 16.84
C ALA A 67 19.81 -44.73 15.91
N ILE A 68 18.97 -45.76 16.12
CA ILE A 68 17.73 -45.97 15.37
C ILE A 68 16.70 -44.88 15.71
N LYS A 69 16.65 -44.43 16.96
CA LYS A 69 15.79 -43.32 17.40
C LYS A 69 16.22 -41.99 16.79
N ALA A 70 17.52 -41.68 16.82
CA ALA A 70 18.08 -40.48 16.17
C ALA A 70 17.86 -40.51 14.65
N LYS A 71 18.05 -41.65 13.99
CA LYS A 71 17.76 -41.80 12.55
C LYS A 71 16.27 -41.63 12.23
N ARG A 72 15.38 -42.10 13.10
CA ARG A 72 13.94 -41.93 12.96
C ARG A 72 13.54 -40.46 13.14
N GLU A 73 14.11 -39.77 14.13
CA GLU A 73 13.90 -38.35 14.38
C GLU A 73 14.45 -37.49 13.21
N GLU A 74 15.60 -37.83 12.64
CA GLU A 74 16.18 -37.17 11.46
C GLU A 74 15.28 -37.31 10.21
N ILE A 75 14.82 -38.54 9.91
CA ILE A 75 13.88 -38.80 8.80
C ILE A 75 12.53 -38.09 9.04
N GLU A 76 12.04 -38.04 10.28
CA GLU A 76 10.80 -37.34 10.60
C GLU A 76 10.94 -35.83 10.39
N MET A 77 12.05 -35.23 10.81
CA MET A 77 12.35 -33.82 10.60
C MET A 77 12.48 -33.44 9.12
N ASP A 78 13.12 -34.28 8.31
CA ASP A 78 13.25 -34.05 6.86
C ASP A 78 11.87 -34.09 6.17
N THR A 79 11.02 -35.05 6.53
CA THR A 79 9.66 -35.14 5.95
C THR A 79 8.75 -33.98 6.39
N LEU A 80 8.93 -33.44 7.61
CA LEU A 80 8.23 -32.24 8.06
C LEU A 80 8.72 -31.00 7.32
N LEU A 81 10.02 -30.88 7.05
CA LEU A 81 10.61 -29.78 6.30
C LEU A 81 10.13 -29.78 4.83
N GLU A 82 10.05 -30.94 4.19
CA GLU A 82 9.52 -31.06 2.82
C GLU A 82 8.05 -30.64 2.72
N LYS A 83 7.22 -31.10 3.68
CA LYS A 83 5.82 -30.67 3.77
C LYS A 83 5.70 -29.17 4.03
N ALA A 84 6.47 -28.65 4.98
CA ALA A 84 6.50 -27.22 5.28
C ALA A 84 6.95 -26.39 4.06
N LYS A 85 7.97 -26.83 3.32
CA LYS A 85 8.46 -26.20 2.08
C LYS A 85 7.36 -26.19 1.01
N PHE A 86 6.66 -27.31 0.82
CA PHE A 86 5.57 -27.40 -0.16
C PHE A 86 4.40 -26.46 0.19
N TYR A 87 3.87 -26.53 1.42
CA TYR A 87 2.75 -25.66 1.83
C TYR A 87 3.12 -24.18 1.84
N THR A 88 4.34 -23.85 2.29
CA THR A 88 4.82 -22.45 2.28
C THR A 88 5.02 -21.96 0.85
N SER A 89 5.54 -22.79 -0.05
CA SER A 89 5.70 -22.44 -1.46
C SER A 89 4.36 -22.13 -2.13
N VAL A 90 3.35 -22.99 -1.91
CA VAL A 90 1.99 -22.77 -2.43
C VAL A 90 1.38 -21.49 -1.85
N CYS A 91 1.55 -21.23 -0.55
CA CYS A 91 1.05 -20.03 0.12
C CYS A 91 1.74 -18.74 -0.37
N LEU A 92 3.06 -18.76 -0.55
CA LEU A 92 3.80 -17.62 -1.09
C LEU A 92 3.46 -17.37 -2.56
N GLY A 93 3.26 -18.43 -3.35
CA GLY A 93 2.83 -18.33 -4.74
C GLY A 93 1.45 -17.69 -4.88
N THR A 94 0.46 -18.12 -4.10
CA THR A 94 -0.87 -17.51 -4.12
C THR A 94 -0.85 -16.07 -3.58
N THR A 95 -0.05 -15.79 -2.56
CA THR A 95 0.14 -14.43 -2.03
C THR A 95 0.77 -13.50 -3.08
N ALA A 96 1.78 -13.97 -3.82
CA ALA A 96 2.39 -13.20 -4.90
C ALA A 96 1.35 -12.85 -5.98
N ILE A 97 0.55 -13.82 -6.43
CA ILE A 97 -0.50 -13.58 -7.42
C ILE A 97 -1.53 -12.55 -6.91
N LEU A 98 -2.04 -12.74 -5.68
CA LEU A 98 -3.00 -11.82 -5.08
C LEU A 98 -2.42 -10.41 -4.89
N SER A 99 -1.14 -10.29 -4.55
CA SER A 99 -0.46 -9.00 -4.38
C SER A 99 -0.38 -8.22 -5.71
N VAL A 100 -0.09 -8.90 -6.82
CA VAL A 100 -0.08 -8.27 -8.15
C VAL A 100 -1.48 -7.82 -8.56
N PHE A 101 -2.49 -8.69 -8.40
CA PHE A 101 -3.87 -8.31 -8.70
C PHE A 101 -4.32 -7.12 -7.87
N THR A 102 -4.05 -7.14 -6.57
CA THR A 102 -4.39 -6.03 -5.66
C THR A 102 -3.70 -4.74 -6.11
N PHE A 103 -2.41 -4.82 -6.45
CA PHE A 103 -1.66 -3.65 -6.93
C PHE A 103 -2.26 -3.07 -8.22
N LEU A 104 -2.61 -3.91 -9.20
CA LEU A 104 -3.22 -3.46 -10.46
C LEU A 104 -4.55 -2.74 -10.25
N PHE A 105 -5.36 -3.14 -9.26
CA PHE A 105 -6.59 -2.42 -8.92
C PHE A 105 -6.32 -1.13 -8.14
N LEU A 106 -5.29 -1.09 -7.29
CA LEU A 106 -4.97 0.11 -6.52
C LEU A 106 -4.47 1.27 -7.40
N ILE A 107 -3.88 1.00 -8.57
CA ILE A 107 -3.40 2.03 -9.49
C ILE A 107 -4.53 3.01 -9.88
N PRO A 108 -5.60 2.59 -10.57
CA PRO A 108 -6.65 3.50 -11.02
C PRO A 108 -7.47 4.11 -9.86
N PHE A 109 -7.55 3.44 -8.72
CA PHE A 109 -8.38 3.92 -7.59
C PHE A 109 -7.63 4.84 -6.62
N VAL A 110 -6.32 4.67 -6.47
CA VAL A 110 -5.55 5.38 -5.43
C VAL A 110 -4.39 6.17 -6.03
N VAL A 111 -3.65 5.58 -6.97
CA VAL A 111 -2.45 6.19 -7.52
C VAL A 111 -2.80 7.34 -8.47
N ASP A 112 -3.66 7.08 -9.45
CA ASP A 112 -4.07 8.07 -10.45
C ASP A 112 -4.65 9.37 -9.83
N PRO A 113 -5.66 9.32 -8.93
CA PRO A 113 -6.20 10.54 -8.32
C PRO A 113 -5.17 11.30 -7.46
N ALA A 114 -4.28 10.57 -6.79
CA ALA A 114 -3.29 11.21 -5.95
C ALA A 114 -2.14 11.84 -6.74
N ILE A 115 -1.69 11.22 -7.85
CA ILE A 115 -0.72 11.82 -8.76
C ILE A 115 -1.28 13.12 -9.34
N SER A 116 -2.53 13.09 -9.81
CA SER A 116 -3.24 14.28 -10.30
C SER A 116 -3.24 15.41 -9.28
N THR A 117 -3.54 15.09 -8.02
CA THR A 117 -3.56 16.05 -6.91
C THR A 117 -2.17 16.65 -6.62
N ILE A 118 -1.09 15.87 -6.74
CA ILE A 118 0.28 16.35 -6.52
C ILE A 118 0.75 17.25 -7.66
N ILE A 119 0.44 16.88 -8.91
CA ILE A 119 0.80 17.67 -10.10
C ILE A 119 0.10 19.03 -10.10
N ALA A 120 -1.09 19.11 -9.51
CA ALA A 120 -1.81 20.37 -9.35
C ALA A 120 -1.11 21.38 -8.42
N ASP A 121 -0.07 21.02 -7.65
CA ASP A 121 0.76 21.95 -6.85
C ASP A 121 -0.07 23.01 -6.08
N TYR A 122 -0.93 22.53 -5.18
CA TYR A 122 -1.71 23.40 -4.29
C TYR A 122 -0.83 24.00 -3.19
N ASP A 123 -1.00 25.29 -2.92
CA ASP A 123 -0.31 25.94 -1.81
C ASP A 123 -0.88 25.42 -0.47
N PRO A 124 -0.06 24.98 0.50
CA PRO A 124 -0.54 24.51 1.80
C PRO A 124 -1.08 25.64 2.70
N VAL A 125 -0.80 26.91 2.39
CA VAL A 125 -1.33 28.05 3.15
C VAL A 125 -2.67 28.49 2.55
N PRO A 126 -3.76 28.49 3.33
CA PRO A 126 -5.06 28.90 2.82
C PRO A 126 -5.08 30.41 2.55
N VAL A 127 -5.57 30.76 1.37
CA VAL A 127 -5.79 32.13 0.92
C VAL A 127 -7.25 32.52 1.06
N THR A 128 -7.56 33.78 0.78
CA THR A 128 -8.93 34.31 0.93
C THR A 128 -9.72 34.18 -0.37
N CYS A 129 -10.85 33.48 -0.32
CA CYS A 129 -11.84 33.39 -1.38
C CYS A 129 -13.16 34.04 -0.98
N ILE A 130 -13.92 34.52 -1.97
CA ILE A 130 -15.33 34.89 -1.84
C ILE A 130 -16.16 34.19 -2.90
N VAL A 131 -17.39 33.81 -2.57
CA VAL A 131 -18.34 33.29 -3.55
C VAL A 131 -19.00 34.45 -4.27
N ILE A 132 -18.92 34.44 -5.60
CA ILE A 132 -19.53 35.47 -6.45
C ILE A 132 -20.85 35.01 -7.06
N ASP A 133 -20.98 33.71 -7.34
CA ASP A 133 -22.13 33.16 -8.03
C ASP A 133 -22.31 31.69 -7.64
N HIS A 134 -23.57 31.28 -7.54
CA HIS A 134 -23.95 29.90 -7.30
C HIS A 134 -25.04 29.53 -8.28
N ILE A 135 -24.74 28.59 -9.18
CA ILE A 135 -25.71 28.03 -10.11
C ILE A 135 -26.11 26.64 -9.60
N TYR A 136 -27.41 26.42 -9.45
CA TYR A 136 -27.98 25.10 -9.22
C TYR A 136 -28.65 24.61 -10.50
N ALA A 137 -28.18 23.48 -11.02
CA ALA A 137 -28.73 22.88 -12.22
C ALA A 137 -29.08 21.40 -11.98
N GLU A 138 -30.13 20.96 -12.67
CA GLU A 138 -30.57 19.57 -12.68
C GLU A 138 -30.56 19.03 -14.12
N GLY A 139 -30.30 17.73 -14.23
CA GLY A 139 -30.23 17.00 -15.49
C GLY A 139 -28.82 16.87 -16.07
N ILE A 140 -28.60 15.74 -16.74
CA ILE A 140 -27.28 15.33 -17.27
C ILE A 140 -26.72 16.34 -18.28
N LYS A 141 -27.59 16.99 -19.08
CA LYS A 141 -27.17 17.94 -20.12
C LYS A 141 -26.74 19.30 -19.58
N ASN A 142 -27.28 19.71 -18.42
CA ASN A 142 -27.02 21.02 -17.83
C ASN A 142 -25.85 20.98 -16.85
N CYS A 143 -25.51 19.79 -16.34
CA CYS A 143 -24.42 19.57 -15.40
C CYS A 143 -23.12 19.16 -16.12
N SER A 144 -22.42 20.12 -16.74
CA SER A 144 -21.09 19.87 -17.32
C SER A 144 -20.02 19.61 -16.24
N TRP A 145 -20.14 20.29 -15.09
CA TRP A 145 -19.26 20.12 -13.93
C TRP A 145 -20.04 20.45 -12.65
N SER A 146 -19.47 20.10 -11.50
CA SER A 146 -20.01 20.47 -10.20
C SER A 146 -18.89 20.70 -9.18
N SER A 147 -19.09 21.66 -8.28
CA SER A 147 -18.24 21.93 -7.12
C SER A 147 -18.18 20.78 -6.13
N CYS A 148 -19.25 20.00 -6.01
CA CYS A 148 -19.30 18.85 -5.12
C CYS A 148 -20.19 17.77 -5.74
N ARG A 149 -19.67 16.54 -5.76
CA ARG A 149 -20.41 15.36 -6.20
C ARG A 149 -20.31 14.20 -5.20
N GLU A 150 -21.46 13.62 -4.87
CA GLU A 150 -21.55 12.40 -4.08
C GLU A 150 -21.34 11.17 -4.98
N GLY A 151 -20.18 10.55 -4.82
CA GLY A 151 -19.69 9.42 -5.60
C GLY A 151 -18.93 9.84 -6.86
N CYS A 152 -17.67 9.42 -6.97
CA CYS A 152 -16.83 9.74 -8.13
C CYS A 152 -17.19 8.93 -9.40
N THR A 153 -18.00 7.87 -9.25
CA THR A 153 -18.48 7.02 -10.35
C THR A 153 -19.98 7.21 -10.68
N SER A 154 -20.72 8.03 -9.92
CA SER A 154 -22.17 8.21 -10.07
C SER A 154 -22.56 9.24 -11.16
N SER A 155 -23.57 8.99 -11.99
CA SER A 155 -24.01 10.00 -12.97
C SER A 155 -24.53 11.27 -12.30
N LEU A 156 -24.06 12.46 -12.73
CA LEU A 156 -24.54 13.73 -12.19
C LEU A 156 -25.96 14.01 -12.67
N THR A 157 -26.90 14.08 -11.72
CA THR A 157 -28.29 14.48 -11.98
C THR A 157 -28.63 15.82 -11.35
N LYS A 158 -27.88 16.23 -10.32
CA LYS A 158 -27.99 17.51 -9.62
C LYS A 158 -26.58 18.04 -9.42
N CYS A 159 -26.34 19.31 -9.74
CA CYS A 159 -25.04 19.92 -9.58
C CYS A 159 -25.15 21.31 -8.99
N HIS A 160 -24.26 21.59 -8.05
CA HIS A 160 -23.96 22.93 -7.57
C HIS A 160 -22.69 23.40 -8.26
N GLN A 161 -22.73 24.57 -8.88
CA GLN A 161 -21.61 25.22 -9.55
C GLN A 161 -21.36 26.53 -8.82
N LEU A 162 -20.30 26.57 -8.03
CA LEU A 162 -19.90 27.75 -7.27
C LEU A 162 -18.71 28.39 -7.97
N PHE A 163 -18.86 29.68 -8.28
CA PHE A 163 -17.79 30.50 -8.80
C PHE A 163 -17.29 31.41 -7.68
N VAL A 164 -15.97 31.57 -7.63
CA VAL A 164 -15.31 32.36 -6.59
C VAL A 164 -14.29 33.30 -7.18
N ASN A 165 -14.01 34.37 -6.44
CA ASN A 165 -12.83 35.19 -6.64
C ASN A 165 -11.87 34.93 -5.49
N TYR A 166 -10.57 34.85 -5.78
CA TYR A 166 -9.57 34.68 -4.73
C TYR A 166 -8.45 35.69 -4.85
N THR A 167 -7.87 36.00 -3.69
CA THR A 167 -6.62 36.74 -3.60
C THR A 167 -5.56 35.80 -3.03
N ARG A 168 -4.28 36.08 -3.26
CA ARG A 168 -3.16 35.36 -2.65
C ARG A 168 -2.88 35.81 -1.21
N ILE A 169 -3.72 36.69 -0.65
CA ILE A 169 -3.61 37.14 0.73
C ILE A 169 -4.04 35.97 1.64
N PRO A 170 -3.18 35.52 2.57
CA PRO A 170 -3.53 34.47 3.51
C PRO A 170 -4.79 34.81 4.31
N PHE A 171 -5.68 33.84 4.50
CA PHE A 171 -6.94 34.08 5.22
C PHE A 171 -6.72 34.61 6.64
N SER A 172 -5.66 34.16 7.31
CA SER A 172 -5.27 34.66 8.64
C SER A 172 -4.91 36.15 8.68
N GLU A 173 -4.45 36.74 7.57
CA GLU A 173 -4.21 38.19 7.48
C GLU A 173 -5.54 38.93 7.28
N TRP A 174 -6.43 38.37 6.47
CA TRP A 174 -7.76 38.92 6.23
C TRP A 174 -8.61 39.00 7.51
N GLU A 175 -8.57 37.96 8.35
CA GLU A 175 -9.25 37.97 9.65
C GLU A 175 -8.74 39.08 10.58
N ARG A 176 -7.45 39.41 10.49
CA ARG A 176 -6.83 40.46 11.33
C ARG A 176 -7.14 41.86 10.82
N ASN A 177 -7.08 42.05 9.51
CA ASN A 177 -7.31 43.32 8.85
C ASN A 177 -8.29 43.12 7.69
N PRO A 178 -9.61 43.08 7.96
CA PRO A 178 -10.62 42.92 6.93
C PRO A 178 -10.52 44.07 5.92
N ARG A 179 -10.43 43.72 4.64
CA ARG A 179 -10.41 44.69 3.54
C ARG A 179 -11.79 44.83 2.96
N ASP A 180 -12.10 46.00 2.43
CA ASP A 180 -13.37 46.23 1.75
C ASP A 180 -13.39 45.52 0.40
N LEU A 181 -14.45 44.76 0.13
CA LEU A 181 -14.57 43.87 -1.03
C LEU A 181 -14.48 44.63 -2.36
N ASP A 182 -14.94 45.88 -2.39
CA ASP A 182 -14.94 46.75 -3.57
C ASP A 182 -13.55 47.33 -3.89
N THR A 183 -12.65 47.37 -2.90
CA THR A 183 -11.29 47.93 -3.05
C THR A 183 -10.21 46.88 -3.27
N VAL A 184 -10.55 45.61 -3.02
CA VAL A 184 -9.62 44.49 -3.08
C VAL A 184 -9.35 44.13 -4.54
N ASN A 185 -8.07 44.10 -4.89
CA ASN A 185 -7.64 43.59 -6.18
C ASN A 185 -7.61 42.06 -6.15
N TRP A 186 -8.56 41.43 -6.85
CA TRP A 186 -8.66 39.98 -6.98
C TRP A 186 -7.60 39.45 -7.95
N ASP A 187 -6.75 38.53 -7.49
CA ASP A 187 -5.72 37.92 -8.35
C ASP A 187 -6.34 37.13 -9.50
N VAL A 188 -7.41 36.38 -9.20
CA VAL A 188 -8.21 35.66 -10.19
C VAL A 188 -9.68 35.78 -9.82
N SER A 189 -10.49 36.05 -10.84
CA SER A 189 -11.94 36.18 -10.72
C SER A 189 -12.66 35.10 -11.52
N TYR A 190 -13.88 34.76 -11.10
CA TYR A 190 -14.76 33.80 -11.78
C TYR A 190 -14.12 32.42 -12.00
N THR A 191 -13.49 31.89 -10.95
CA THR A 191 -12.84 30.57 -10.97
C THR A 191 -13.70 29.49 -10.33
N LYS A 192 -13.49 28.23 -10.69
CA LYS A 192 -14.29 27.11 -10.18
C LYS A 192 -13.88 26.78 -8.75
N PHE A 193 -14.85 26.71 -7.85
CA PHE A 193 -14.62 26.22 -6.49
C PHE A 193 -15.02 24.76 -6.36
N LEU A 194 -14.10 23.90 -5.96
CA LEU A 194 -14.34 22.47 -5.73
C LEU A 194 -14.18 22.11 -4.25
N ILE A 195 -14.90 21.09 -3.79
CA ILE A 195 -14.77 20.60 -2.41
C ILE A 195 -13.36 20.03 -2.11
N ASN A 196 -12.77 19.35 -3.09
CA ASN A 196 -11.43 18.76 -3.11
C ASN A 196 -10.88 18.79 -4.55
N SER A 197 -9.64 18.30 -4.74
CA SER A 197 -9.00 18.21 -6.07
C SER A 197 -9.82 17.44 -7.11
N GLU A 198 -10.52 16.38 -6.69
CA GLU A 198 -11.36 15.54 -7.58
C GLU A 198 -12.77 16.10 -7.81
N GLY A 199 -13.20 17.10 -7.02
CA GLY A 199 -14.57 17.61 -6.99
C GLY A 199 -15.64 16.61 -6.50
N CYS A 200 -15.25 15.43 -6.00
CA CYS A 200 -16.16 14.35 -5.62
C CYS A 200 -15.67 13.58 -4.39
N GLY A 201 -16.60 12.86 -3.74
CA GLY A 201 -16.26 11.91 -2.68
C GLY A 201 -17.48 11.14 -2.19
N TYR A 202 -17.28 10.26 -1.22
CA TYR A 202 -18.34 9.38 -0.71
C TYR A 202 -18.72 9.76 0.73
N PRO A 203 -20.01 9.70 1.12
CA PRO A 203 -20.40 9.89 2.51
C PRO A 203 -19.73 8.86 3.44
N PRO A 204 -19.34 9.22 4.67
CA PRO A 204 -19.65 10.48 5.38
C PRO A 204 -18.65 11.62 5.16
N THR A 205 -17.54 11.40 4.42
CA THR A 205 -16.48 12.42 4.28
C THR A 205 -16.91 13.57 3.37
N THR A 206 -17.75 13.28 2.37
CA THR A 206 -18.30 14.25 1.42
C THR A 206 -19.82 14.27 1.49
N ASN A 207 -20.38 15.44 1.78
CA ASN A 207 -21.83 15.69 1.76
C ASN A 207 -22.09 17.00 1.01
N CYS A 208 -22.70 16.90 -0.16
CA CYS A 208 -22.85 18.06 -1.04
C CYS A 208 -23.98 18.99 -0.64
N SER A 209 -24.99 18.47 0.06
CA SER A 209 -26.07 19.29 0.61
C SER A 209 -25.55 20.23 1.71
N ILE A 210 -24.64 19.75 2.56
CA ILE A 210 -24.00 20.55 3.61
C ILE A 210 -23.04 21.55 2.98
N PHE A 211 -22.21 21.10 2.03
CA PHE A 211 -21.28 21.97 1.31
C PHE A 211 -21.98 23.14 0.60
N ALA A 212 -23.07 22.85 -0.12
CA ALA A 212 -23.85 23.88 -0.81
C ALA A 212 -24.57 24.84 0.15
N ARG A 213 -24.92 24.39 1.38
CA ARG A 213 -25.46 25.30 2.40
C ARG A 213 -24.38 26.19 3.02
N GLN A 214 -23.17 25.66 3.20
CA GLN A 214 -22.06 26.38 3.80
C GLN A 214 -21.48 27.45 2.87
N TYR A 215 -21.41 27.19 1.56
CA TYR A 215 -20.76 28.09 0.60
C TYR A 215 -21.70 28.58 -0.52
N GLY A 216 -22.91 28.05 -0.66
CA GLY A 216 -23.81 28.45 -1.75
C GLY A 216 -24.53 29.77 -1.49
N PHE A 217 -25.77 29.87 -1.97
CA PHE A 217 -26.58 31.10 -1.96
C PHE A 217 -26.61 31.92 -0.66
N SER A 218 -26.54 31.26 0.50
CA SER A 218 -26.64 31.95 1.80
C SER A 218 -25.39 32.72 2.21
N HIS A 219 -24.23 32.42 1.62
CA HIS A 219 -22.92 32.96 2.00
C HIS A 219 -22.18 33.64 0.83
N ILE A 220 -22.93 34.09 -0.18
CA ILE A 220 -22.36 34.85 -1.30
C ILE A 220 -21.77 36.17 -0.78
N GLY A 221 -20.52 36.45 -1.17
CA GLY A 221 -19.77 37.62 -0.72
C GLY A 221 -19.07 37.48 0.62
N GLU A 222 -19.25 36.37 1.35
CA GLU A 222 -18.53 36.13 2.61
C GLU A 222 -17.12 35.58 2.35
N PRO A 223 -16.06 36.16 2.95
CA PRO A 223 -14.69 35.68 2.78
C PRO A 223 -14.47 34.38 3.58
N PHE A 224 -13.84 33.39 2.95
CA PHE A 224 -13.54 32.09 3.56
C PHE A 224 -12.17 31.55 3.12
N PRO A 225 -11.56 30.62 3.88
CA PRO A 225 -10.27 30.04 3.52
C PRO A 225 -10.40 29.03 2.39
N CYS A 226 -9.54 29.15 1.38
CA CYS A 226 -9.46 28.24 0.25
C CYS A 226 -7.99 27.99 -0.15
N TYR A 227 -7.74 26.94 -0.92
CA TYR A 227 -6.42 26.62 -1.43
C TYR A 227 -6.42 26.76 -2.94
N TYR A 228 -5.44 27.50 -3.47
CA TYR A 228 -5.29 27.69 -4.90
C TYR A 228 -4.18 26.80 -5.45
N SER A 229 -4.35 26.38 -6.70
CA SER A 229 -3.33 25.63 -7.44
C SER A 229 -2.37 26.60 -8.12
N ARG A 230 -1.07 26.33 -8.02
CA ARG A 230 -0.04 27.09 -8.75
C ARG A 230 0.05 26.66 -10.22
N ALA A 231 -0.33 25.42 -10.52
CA ALA A 231 -0.37 24.89 -11.88
C ALA A 231 -1.64 25.27 -12.65
N TYR A 232 -2.79 25.32 -11.97
CA TYR A 232 -4.13 25.50 -12.53
C TYR A 232 -4.87 26.65 -11.82
N PRO A 233 -4.67 27.93 -12.23
CA PRO A 233 -5.30 29.07 -11.57
C PRO A 233 -6.84 29.11 -11.72
N GLU A 234 -7.40 28.34 -12.65
CA GLU A 234 -8.84 28.22 -12.95
C GLU A 234 -9.61 27.30 -12.00
N VAL A 235 -8.95 26.78 -10.96
CA VAL A 235 -9.59 25.98 -9.92
C VAL A 235 -9.04 26.31 -8.53
N VAL A 236 -9.94 26.35 -7.55
CA VAL A 236 -9.60 26.45 -6.14
C VAL A 236 -10.39 25.42 -5.33
N ILE A 237 -9.80 24.94 -4.24
CA ILE A 237 -10.36 23.84 -3.44
C ILE A 237 -10.64 24.29 -2.00
N GLY A 238 -11.72 23.76 -1.42
CA GLY A 238 -12.13 24.08 -0.04
C GLY A 238 -11.43 23.23 1.02
N ARG A 239 -11.07 21.99 0.69
CA ARG A 239 -10.32 21.10 1.60
C ARG A 239 -9.06 20.60 0.93
N TYR A 240 -7.93 20.84 1.59
CA TYR A 240 -6.63 20.32 1.21
C TYR A 240 -6.07 19.47 2.35
N SER A 241 -5.73 18.21 2.08
CA SER A 241 -5.14 17.29 3.07
C SER A 241 -4.04 16.44 2.43
N TRP A 242 -2.88 17.04 2.17
CA TRP A 242 -1.78 16.35 1.50
C TRP A 242 -1.19 15.20 2.30
N GLU A 243 -0.91 15.42 3.59
CA GLU A 243 -0.18 14.46 4.44
C GLU A 243 -0.92 13.13 4.61
N ASN A 244 -2.22 13.21 4.90
CA ASN A 244 -3.02 12.02 5.17
C ASN A 244 -3.27 11.21 3.88
N ASN A 245 -3.52 11.90 2.76
CA ASN A 245 -3.70 11.23 1.46
C ASN A 245 -2.40 10.59 0.96
N LEU A 246 -1.27 11.29 1.13
CA LEU A 246 0.05 10.78 0.77
C LEU A 246 0.42 9.54 1.59
N TYR A 247 0.19 9.55 2.91
CA TYR A 247 0.46 8.39 3.76
C TYR A 247 -0.30 7.14 3.30
N HIS A 248 -1.61 7.27 3.06
CA HIS A 248 -2.43 6.15 2.60
C HIS A 248 -2.01 5.67 1.20
N LEU A 249 -1.66 6.58 0.29
CA LEU A 249 -1.10 6.22 -1.01
C LEU A 249 0.18 5.42 -0.87
N ILE A 250 1.17 5.95 -0.15
CA ILE A 250 2.48 5.32 0.00
C ILE A 250 2.33 3.94 0.62
N LEU A 251 1.50 3.81 1.66
CA LEU A 251 1.25 2.53 2.32
C LEU A 251 0.57 1.53 1.38
N SER A 252 -0.40 1.97 0.58
CA SER A 252 -1.09 1.12 -0.40
C SER A 252 -0.18 0.68 -1.56
N LEU A 253 0.85 1.45 -1.89
CA LEU A 253 1.84 1.13 -2.90
C LEU A 253 2.91 0.18 -2.35
N ILE A 254 3.48 0.50 -1.18
CA ILE A 254 4.62 -0.24 -0.62
C ILE A 254 4.21 -1.64 -0.18
N ILE A 255 3.07 -1.80 0.50
CA ILE A 255 2.69 -3.09 1.10
C ILE A 255 2.58 -4.21 0.04
N PRO A 256 1.81 -4.08 -1.05
CA PRO A 256 1.71 -5.13 -2.06
C PRO A 256 3.04 -5.41 -2.75
N ASN A 257 3.84 -4.37 -3.04
CA ASN A 257 5.14 -4.51 -3.70
C ASN A 257 6.17 -5.23 -2.82
N VAL A 258 6.23 -4.91 -1.53
CA VAL A 258 7.14 -5.59 -0.58
C VAL A 258 6.71 -7.04 -0.37
N LEU A 259 5.41 -7.30 -0.21
CA LEU A 259 4.90 -8.68 -0.08
C LEU A 259 5.19 -9.51 -1.34
N PHE A 260 5.03 -8.92 -2.52
CA PHE A 260 5.38 -9.56 -3.80
C PHE A 260 6.88 -9.89 -3.87
N ALA A 261 7.74 -8.91 -3.59
CA ALA A 261 9.19 -9.06 -3.67
C ALA A 261 9.71 -10.12 -2.69
N ILE A 262 9.20 -10.14 -1.46
CA ILE A 262 9.56 -11.16 -0.46
C ILE A 262 9.09 -12.54 -0.91
N SER A 263 7.84 -12.65 -1.40
CA SER A 263 7.26 -13.94 -1.83
C SER A 263 8.05 -14.54 -2.99
N ILE A 264 8.36 -13.76 -4.03
CA ILE A 264 9.18 -14.22 -5.14
C ILE A 264 10.61 -14.49 -4.70
N GLY A 265 11.22 -13.63 -3.88
CA GLY A 265 12.59 -13.81 -3.41
C GLY A 265 12.81 -15.16 -2.70
N VAL A 266 11.87 -15.54 -1.82
CA VAL A 266 11.93 -16.84 -1.12
C VAL A 266 11.72 -18.02 -2.08
N LEU A 267 10.76 -17.92 -3.00
CA LEU A 267 10.52 -18.96 -4.01
C LEU A 267 11.72 -19.15 -4.94
N SER A 268 12.29 -18.05 -5.43
CA SER A 268 13.49 -18.07 -6.25
C SER A 268 14.67 -18.69 -5.49
N TYR A 269 14.85 -18.37 -4.21
CA TYR A 269 15.89 -18.99 -3.39
C TYR A 269 15.69 -20.52 -3.24
N TRP A 270 14.45 -20.99 -3.06
CA TRP A 270 14.17 -22.42 -2.83
C TRP A 270 14.13 -23.31 -4.07
N TYR A 271 13.82 -22.73 -5.23
CA TYR A 271 13.56 -23.47 -6.47
C TYR A 271 14.49 -23.08 -7.64
N CYS A 272 15.39 -22.10 -7.48
CA CYS A 272 16.37 -21.76 -8.52
C CYS A 272 17.70 -22.51 -8.32
N PRO A 273 17.97 -23.60 -9.08
CA PRO A 273 19.24 -24.33 -9.00
C PRO A 273 20.44 -23.50 -9.49
N CYS A 274 20.20 -22.43 -10.26
CA CYS A 274 21.24 -21.51 -10.73
C CYS A 274 21.66 -20.48 -9.67
N CYS A 275 20.77 -20.05 -8.76
CA CYS A 275 21.13 -19.16 -7.66
C CYS A 275 22.04 -19.84 -6.63
N GLU A 276 21.81 -21.13 -6.37
CA GLU A 276 22.66 -21.93 -5.50
C GLU A 276 24.08 -22.08 -6.09
N LYS A 277 24.18 -22.32 -7.40
CA LYS A 277 25.48 -22.45 -8.10
C LYS A 277 26.20 -21.11 -8.26
N ALA A 278 25.50 -20.01 -8.55
CA ALA A 278 26.09 -18.68 -8.68
C ALA A 278 26.52 -18.07 -7.33
N CYS A 279 25.74 -18.26 -6.26
CA CYS A 279 26.14 -17.84 -4.91
C CYS A 279 27.32 -18.67 -4.37
N ASN A 280 27.33 -19.98 -4.60
CA ASN A 280 28.49 -20.82 -4.27
C ASN A 280 29.73 -20.53 -5.14
N LYS A 281 29.55 -20.00 -6.35
CA LYS A 281 30.67 -19.54 -7.20
C LYS A 281 31.28 -18.26 -6.63
N SER A 282 30.48 -17.30 -6.13
CA SER A 282 31.00 -16.06 -5.53
C SER A 282 31.91 -16.31 -4.31
N SER A 283 31.56 -17.27 -3.43
CA SER A 283 32.46 -17.69 -2.33
C SER A 283 33.70 -18.48 -2.78
N ARG A 284 33.68 -19.10 -3.97
CA ARG A 284 34.84 -19.83 -4.53
C ARG A 284 35.72 -18.99 -5.45
N VAL A 285 35.24 -17.84 -5.95
CA VAL A 285 35.97 -16.97 -6.90
C VAL A 285 37.17 -16.26 -6.27
N TYR A 286 37.28 -16.18 -4.93
CA TYR A 286 38.52 -15.73 -4.28
C TYR A 286 39.58 -16.82 -4.10
N ALA A 287 39.27 -18.10 -4.33
CA ALA A 287 40.18 -19.19 -4.00
C ALA A 287 40.94 -19.80 -5.18
N GLU A 288 40.42 -19.80 -6.42
CA GLU A 288 41.11 -20.50 -7.51
C GLU A 288 41.15 -19.69 -8.80
N LYS A 289 42.19 -18.86 -8.88
CA LYS A 289 42.70 -18.25 -10.11
C LYS A 289 43.49 -19.31 -10.89
N PHE A 290 42.86 -20.04 -11.81
CA PHE A 290 43.44 -20.53 -13.09
C PHE A 290 42.31 -21.08 -13.99
N PRO A 291 41.97 -20.45 -15.13
CA PRO A 291 40.92 -20.97 -16.01
C PRO A 291 41.51 -21.96 -17.04
N THR A 292 40.91 -23.14 -17.18
CA THR A 292 41.08 -24.01 -18.36
C THR A 292 39.92 -23.79 -19.34
N LYS A 293 40.25 -23.89 -20.64
CA LYS A 293 39.60 -23.22 -21.78
C LYS A 293 38.27 -23.85 -22.28
N GLU A 294 37.53 -24.56 -21.46
CA GLU A 294 36.47 -25.45 -21.98
C GLU A 294 35.04 -24.97 -21.71
N ASP A 295 34.81 -24.05 -20.76
CA ASP A 295 33.46 -23.59 -20.39
C ASP A 295 32.94 -22.40 -21.23
N LYS A 296 33.68 -21.94 -22.24
CA LYS A 296 33.28 -20.77 -23.05
C LYS A 296 32.26 -21.10 -24.16
N LEU A 297 31.92 -22.37 -24.39
CA LEU A 297 31.23 -22.78 -25.61
C LEU A 297 29.72 -23.08 -25.49
N LEU A 298 29.08 -22.85 -24.33
CA LEU A 298 27.65 -23.19 -24.15
C LEU A 298 26.71 -22.00 -23.85
N CYS A 299 27.17 -20.75 -24.00
CA CYS A 299 26.33 -19.58 -23.74
C CYS A 299 26.33 -18.52 -24.85
N HIS A 300 26.42 -18.92 -26.12
CA HIS A 300 25.99 -18.06 -27.22
C HIS A 300 25.52 -18.91 -28.39
N SER A 301 24.23 -19.20 -28.42
CA SER A 301 23.52 -19.49 -29.66
C SER A 301 23.04 -18.17 -30.26
N ASP A 302 23.45 -17.97 -31.51
CA ASP A 302 22.79 -17.24 -32.59
C ASP A 302 22.74 -15.71 -32.53
N GLU A 303 23.48 -15.06 -33.45
CA GLU A 303 23.01 -14.03 -34.40
C GLU A 303 24.21 -13.50 -35.25
N ASP A 304 24.32 -14.08 -36.45
CA ASP A 304 24.47 -13.47 -37.79
C ASP A 304 25.52 -12.39 -38.16
N ASP A 305 26.09 -12.68 -39.34
CA ASP A 305 26.58 -11.83 -40.44
C ASP A 305 27.91 -11.03 -40.33
N ASP A 306 28.91 -11.45 -41.13
CA ASP A 306 29.32 -10.72 -42.33
C ASP A 306 30.49 -11.40 -43.12
N MET A 307 30.14 -11.81 -44.35
CA MET A 307 30.90 -11.94 -45.62
C MET A 307 32.38 -12.36 -45.71
N GLU A 308 32.64 -13.42 -46.51
CA GLU A 308 33.82 -13.48 -47.40
C GLU A 308 33.50 -14.26 -48.71
N TYR A 309 33.70 -13.54 -49.84
CA TYR A 309 33.85 -13.91 -51.28
C TYR A 309 32.87 -14.85 -52.00
#